data_AF-A0A2D0I6L8-F1
#
_entry.id   AF-A0A2D0I6L8-F1
#
_cell.length_a   1.000
_cell.length_b   1.000
_cell.length_c   1.000
_cell.angle_alpha   90.00
_cell.angle_beta   90.00
_cell.angle_gamma   90.00
#
_symmetry.space_group_name_H-M   'P 1'
#
loop_
_entity.id
_entity.type
_entity.pdbx_description
1 polymer ?
#
loop_
_entity_poly.entity_id
_entity_poly.type
_entity_poly.pdbx_seq_one_letter_code
_entity_poly.pdbx_strand_id
1 'polypeptide(L)'
;MPPLLAVLFFAYHNALSKHNLFGLMIIMVMLLVLEAEKGFWFGSTVVFFTLLSRYVIPKIEQIIRCRACMAAIFVGLAYPLYWFFVWFVNKLFLLSLPQIDWHILLYMVIEFMVIAALI
;
A
#
# COMPACT_ATOMS: atom_id res chain seq x y z
N MET A 1 6.01 3.12 9.82
CA MET A 1 5.16 2.52 8.76
C MET A 1 5.25 1.00 8.85
N PRO A 2 4.18 0.26 8.56
CA PRO A 2 4.17 -1.19 8.75
C PRO A 2 5.03 -1.86 7.66
N PRO A 3 5.76 -2.93 8.00
CA PRO A 3 6.39 -3.79 6.99
C PRO A 3 5.31 -4.49 6.15
N LEU A 4 5.69 -4.95 4.96
CA LEU A 4 4.83 -5.65 3.98
C LEU A 4 3.71 -4.80 3.35
N LEU A 5 3.71 -3.49 3.58
CA LEU A 5 2.65 -2.61 3.09
C LEU A 5 2.54 -2.61 1.56
N ALA A 6 3.66 -2.56 0.85
CA ALA A 6 3.66 -2.59 -0.62
C ALA A 6 3.29 -3.97 -1.16
N VAL A 7 3.74 -5.04 -0.50
CA VAL A 7 3.36 -6.42 -0.86
C VAL A 7 1.85 -6.63 -0.68
N LEU A 8 1.28 -6.15 0.42
CA LEU A 8 -0.17 -6.18 0.65
C LEU A 8 -0.93 -5.31 -0.33
N PHE A 9 -0.38 -4.14 -0.71
CA PHE A 9 -0.98 -3.31 -1.75
C PHE A 9 -1.02 -4.03 -3.10
N PHE A 10 0.09 -4.66 -3.50
CA PHE A 10 0.15 -5.46 -4.72
C PHE A 10 -0.82 -6.65 -4.67
N ALA A 11 -0.85 -7.39 -3.56
CA ALA A 11 -1.78 -8.50 -3.36
C ALA A 11 -3.24 -8.04 -3.41
N TYR A 12 -3.55 -6.90 -2.79
CA TYR A 12 -4.88 -6.30 -2.79
C TYR A 12 -5.32 -5.95 -4.21
N HIS A 13 -4.45 -5.27 -4.97
CA HIS A 13 -4.71 -4.92 -6.36
C HIS A 13 -4.93 -6.16 -7.23
N ASN A 14 -4.07 -7.18 -7.10
CA ASN A 14 -4.18 -8.43 -7.85
C ASN A 14 -5.47 -9.19 -7.52
N ALA A 15 -5.85 -9.27 -6.23
CA ALA A 15 -7.09 -9.91 -5.80
C ALA A 15 -8.33 -9.17 -6.32
N LEU A 16 -8.30 -7.84 -6.31
CA LEU A 16 -9.38 -7.00 -6.84
C LEU A 16 -9.52 -7.16 -8.37
N SER A 17 -8.41 -7.15 -9.09
CA SER A 17 -8.36 -7.33 -10.56
C SER A 17 -8.86 -8.71 -11.00
N LYS A 18 -8.52 -9.76 -10.24
CA LYS A 18 -8.96 -11.14 -10.52
C LYS A 18 -10.35 -11.47 -9.97
N HIS A 19 -11.08 -10.50 -9.42
CA HIS A 19 -12.36 -10.69 -8.74
C HIS A 19 -12.34 -11.80 -7.67
N ASN A 20 -11.20 -12.04 -7.04
CA ASN A 20 -11.05 -13.06 -6.00
C ASN A 20 -11.47 -12.48 -4.64
N LEU A 21 -12.78 -12.57 -4.36
CA LEU A 21 -13.40 -12.03 -3.15
C LEU A 21 -12.84 -12.64 -1.85
N PHE A 22 -12.51 -13.94 -1.87
CA PHE A 22 -11.97 -14.62 -0.69
C PHE A 22 -10.56 -14.11 -0.34
N GLY A 23 -9.69 -14.00 -1.35
CA GLY A 23 -8.36 -13.41 -1.18
C GLY A 23 -8.45 -11.95 -0.72
N LEU A 24 -9.36 -11.17 -1.29
CA LEU A 24 -9.59 -9.79 -0.90
C LEU A 24 -10.03 -9.65 0.56
N MET A 25 -10.91 -10.53 1.05
CA MET A 25 -11.35 -10.53 2.44
C MET A 25 -10.18 -10.79 3.40
N ILE A 26 -9.35 -11.79 3.11
CA ILE A 26 -8.17 -12.10 3.94
C ILE A 26 -7.21 -10.90 3.98
N ILE A 27 -6.93 -10.29 2.82
CA ILE A 27 -6.03 -9.13 2.74
C ILE A 27 -6.62 -7.94 3.50
N MET A 28 -7.93 -7.69 3.42
CA MET A 28 -8.59 -6.65 4.21
C MET A 28 -8.42 -6.88 5.71
N VAL A 29 -8.62 -8.12 6.19
CA VAL A 29 -8.41 -8.45 7.62
C VAL A 29 -6.96 -8.20 8.02
N MET A 30 -5.98 -8.61 7.21
CA MET A 30 -4.56 -8.34 7.47
C MET A 30 -4.25 -6.84 7.54
N LEU A 31 -4.84 -6.04 6.64
CA LEU A 31 -4.67 -4.59 6.65
C LEU A 31 -5.25 -3.96 7.93
N LEU A 32 -6.44 -4.39 8.36
CA LEU A 32 -7.05 -3.90 9.61
C LEU A 32 -6.23 -4.26 10.85
N VAL A 33 -5.62 -5.45 10.88
CA VAL A 33 -4.70 -5.84 11.97
C VAL A 33 -3.47 -4.92 12.00
N LEU A 34 -2.85 -4.65 10.85
CA LEU A 34 -1.71 -3.74 10.77
C LEU A 34 -2.06 -2.30 11.17
N GLU A 35 -3.26 -1.84 10.81
CA GLU A 35 -3.76 -0.53 11.24
C GLU A 35 -3.90 -0.46 12.76
N ALA A 36 -4.48 -1.50 13.37
CA ALA A 36 -4.67 -1.58 14.82
C ALA A 36 -3.35 -1.58 15.58
N GLU A 37 -2.34 -2.32 15.11
CA GLU A 37 -1.02 -2.36 15.76
C GLU A 37 -0.24 -1.05 15.70
N LYS A 38 -0.42 -0.28 14.61
CA LYS A 38 0.34 0.96 14.38
C LYS A 38 -0.43 2.23 14.72
N GLY A 39 -1.67 2.10 15.20
CA GLY A 39 -2.52 3.22 15.59
C GLY A 39 -2.99 4.07 14.40
N PHE A 40 -3.10 3.48 13.20
CA PHE A 40 -3.72 4.17 12.07
C PHE A 40 -5.24 4.21 12.22
N TRP A 41 -5.88 5.11 11.49
CA TRP A 41 -7.34 5.20 11.48
C TRP A 41 -7.95 3.98 10.79
N PHE A 42 -9.03 3.46 11.38
CA PHE A 42 -9.70 2.25 10.92
C PHE A 42 -10.18 2.39 9.47
N GLY A 43 -9.72 1.49 8.60
CA GLY A 43 -10.05 1.44 7.18
C GLY A 43 -9.34 2.48 6.31
N SER A 44 -8.42 3.27 6.87
CA SER A 44 -7.68 4.29 6.11
C SER A 44 -6.83 3.69 4.98
N THR A 45 -6.13 2.60 5.25
CA THR A 45 -5.33 1.85 4.25
C THR A 45 -6.22 1.22 3.20
N VAL A 46 -7.36 0.65 3.59
CA VAL A 46 -8.29 -0.01 2.68
C VAL A 46 -8.88 1.01 1.70
N VAL A 47 -9.34 2.16 2.19
CA VAL A 47 -9.85 3.25 1.34
C VAL A 47 -8.74 3.75 0.42
N PHE A 48 -7.54 3.99 0.95
CA PHE A 48 -6.40 4.46 0.17
C PHE A 48 -6.02 3.47 -0.95
N PHE A 49 -5.90 2.18 -0.65
CA PHE A 49 -5.58 1.14 -1.63
C PHE A 49 -6.68 0.94 -2.65
N THR A 50 -7.95 1.08 -2.25
CA THR A 50 -9.09 1.03 -3.17
C THR A 50 -9.01 2.16 -4.19
N LEU A 51 -8.76 3.40 -3.73
CA LEU A 51 -8.64 4.57 -4.59
C LEU A 51 -7.46 4.41 -5.58
N LEU A 52 -6.29 4.01 -5.09
CA LEU A 52 -5.13 3.81 -5.94
C LEU A 52 -5.35 2.68 -6.96
N SER A 53 -5.83 1.53 -6.51
CA SER A 53 -6.05 0.35 -7.37
C SER A 53 -7.08 0.62 -8.46
N ARG A 54 -8.11 1.42 -8.17
CA ARG A 54 -9.20 1.68 -9.11
C ARG A 54 -8.93 2.84 -10.06
N TYR A 55 -8.25 3.90 -9.62
CA TYR A 55 -8.11 5.13 -10.39
C TYR A 55 -6.69 5.42 -10.88
N VAL A 56 -5.67 5.01 -10.12
CA VAL A 56 -4.27 5.37 -10.39
C VAL A 56 -3.55 4.26 -11.15
N ILE A 57 -3.56 3.04 -10.62
CA ILE A 57 -2.87 1.88 -11.23
C ILE A 57 -3.27 1.63 -12.69
N PRO A 58 -4.56 1.57 -13.08
CA PRO A 58 -4.91 1.27 -14.47
C PRO A 58 -4.41 2.33 -15.46
N LYS A 59 -4.28 3.59 -15.03
CA LYS A 59 -3.71 4.66 -15.87
C LYS A 59 -2.20 4.51 -16.01
N ILE A 60 -1.52 4.06 -14.96
CA ILE A 60 -0.07 3.83 -14.98
C ILE A 60 0.27 2.62 -15.84
N GLU A 61 -0.48 1.53 -15.73
CA GLU A 61 -0.27 0.31 -16.54
C GLU A 61 -0.41 0.57 -18.04
N GLN A 62 -1.26 1.52 -18.43
CA GLN A 62 -1.39 1.93 -19.83
C GLN A 62 -0.13 2.63 -20.38
N ILE A 63 0.63 3.31 -19.53
CA ILE A 63 1.80 4.12 -19.90
C ILE A 63 3.09 3.31 -19.74
N ILE A 64 3.19 2.52 -18.67
CA ILE A 64 4.43 1.85 -18.26
C ILE A 64 4.28 0.34 -18.44
N ARG A 65 5.09 -0.22 -19.36
CA ARG A 65 5.10 -1.66 -19.65
C ARG A 65 6.21 -2.44 -18.94
N CYS A 66 7.15 -1.75 -18.28
CA CYS A 66 8.26 -2.42 -17.61
C CYS A 66 7.83 -2.98 -16.25
N ARG A 67 8.03 -4.28 -16.05
CA ARG A 67 7.70 -5.00 -14.81
C ARG A 67 8.41 -4.45 -13.57
N ALA A 68 9.71 -4.21 -13.69
CA ALA A 68 10.50 -3.62 -12.61
C ALA A 68 10.06 -2.18 -12.28
N CYS A 69 9.68 -1.39 -13.30
CA CYS A 69 9.14 -0.06 -13.07
C CYS A 69 7.79 -0.10 -12.34
N MET A 70 6.91 -1.04 -12.70
CA MET A 70 5.66 -1.24 -11.97
C MET A 70 5.90 -1.59 -10.50
N ALA A 71 6.84 -2.51 -10.22
CA ALA A 71 7.21 -2.83 -8.83
C ALA A 71 7.69 -1.60 -8.05
N ALA A 72 8.53 -0.74 -8.65
CA ALA A 72 8.99 0.50 -8.02
C ALA A 72 7.82 1.46 -7.74
N ILE A 73 6.84 1.52 -8.65
CA ILE A 73 5.65 2.35 -8.48
C ILE A 73 4.76 1.81 -7.36
N PHE A 74 4.55 0.49 -7.26
CA PHE A 74 3.81 -0.10 -6.16
C PHE A 74 4.43 0.27 -4.81
N VAL A 75 5.77 0.17 -4.68
CA VAL A 75 6.49 0.58 -3.46
C VAL A 75 6.38 2.09 -3.20
N GLY A 76 6.56 2.91 -4.24
CA GLY A 76 6.44 4.37 -4.14
C GLY A 76 5.03 4.86 -3.78
N LEU A 77 3.99 4.19 -4.27
CA LEU A 77 2.60 4.51 -3.92
C LEU A 77 2.27 3.99 -2.52
N ALA A 78 2.74 2.81 -2.16
CA ALA A 78 2.47 2.23 -0.86
C ALA A 78 3.15 3.03 0.26
N TYR A 79 4.41 3.44 0.11
CA TYR A 79 5.13 4.08 1.20
C TYR A 79 5.07 5.61 1.14
N PRO A 80 5.79 6.33 0.25
CA PRO A 80 5.80 7.79 0.28
C PRO A 80 4.42 8.42 0.08
N LEU A 81 3.58 7.87 -0.81
CA LEU A 81 2.24 8.44 -1.03
C LEU A 81 1.29 8.15 0.14
N TYR A 82 1.35 6.97 0.74
CA TYR A 82 0.56 6.70 1.96
C TYR A 82 1.02 7.57 3.13
N TRP A 83 2.33 7.84 3.24
CA TRP A 83 2.84 8.76 4.26
C TRP A 83 2.24 10.15 4.10
N PHE A 84 2.21 10.64 2.85
CA PHE A 84 1.59 11.92 2.54
C PHE A 84 0.08 11.92 2.87
N PHE A 85 -0.61 10.83 2.55
CA PHE A 85 -2.03 10.66 2.89
C PHE A 85 -2.28 10.72 4.41
N VAL A 86 -1.51 9.96 5.20
CA VAL A 86 -1.64 9.97 6.66
C VAL A 86 -1.27 11.33 7.25
N TRP A 87 -0.23 11.99 6.73
CA TRP A 87 0.12 13.34 7.15
C TRP A 87 -1.02 14.33 6.90
N PHE A 88 -1.65 14.28 5.72
CA PHE A 88 -2.79 15.13 5.36
C PHE A 88 -4.00 14.88 6.26
N VAL A 89 -4.37 13.61 6.47
CA VAL A 89 -5.48 13.21 7.36
C VAL A 89 -5.20 13.64 8.79
N ASN A 90 -4.00 13.41 9.32
CA ASN A 90 -3.67 13.80 10.69
C ASN A 90 -3.69 15.32 10.90
N LYS A 91 -3.37 16.12 9.89
CA LYS A 91 -3.53 17.58 9.94
C LYS A 91 -5.00 18.00 9.99
N LEU A 92 -5.86 17.32 9.26
CA LEU A 92 -7.31 17.58 9.29
C LEU A 92 -7.95 17.17 10.63
N PHE A 93 -7.51 16.05 11.23
CA PHE A 93 -8.10 15.49 12.45
C PHE A 93 -7.32 15.81 13.74
N LEU A 94 -6.26 16.62 13.67
CA LEU A 94 -5.39 16.99 14.80
C LEU A 94 -4.80 15.79 15.57
N LEU A 95 -4.49 14.71 14.85
CA LEU A 95 -3.97 13.46 15.43
C LEU A 95 -2.44 13.47 15.50
N SER A 96 -1.89 12.68 16.44
CA SER A 96 -0.45 12.45 16.55
C SER A 96 0.08 11.70 15.33
N LEU A 97 1.17 12.19 14.76
CA LEU A 97 1.84 11.54 13.63
C LEU A 97 2.46 10.20 14.06
N PRO A 98 2.25 9.11 13.29
CA PRO A 98 2.90 7.85 13.57
C PRO A 98 4.42 7.98 13.38
N GLN A 99 5.18 7.32 14.25
CA GLN A 99 6.64 7.36 14.22
C GLN A 99 7.17 6.68 12.94
N ILE A 100 8.08 7.38 12.26
CA ILE A 100 8.82 6.87 11.10
C ILE A 100 10.13 6.29 11.64
N ASP A 101 10.33 5.00 11.38
CA ASP A 101 11.57 4.32 11.72
C ASP A 101 12.51 4.30 10.50
N TRP A 102 13.82 4.42 10.71
CA TRP A 102 14.83 4.38 9.66
C TRP A 102 14.83 3.04 8.89
N HIS A 103 14.40 1.95 9.55
CA HIS A 103 14.28 0.62 8.94
C HIS A 103 13.30 0.55 7.76
N ILE A 104 12.44 1.57 7.59
CA ILE A 104 11.48 1.64 6.49
C ILE A 104 12.17 1.60 5.12
N LEU A 105 13.33 2.25 4.97
CA LEU A 105 14.06 2.23 3.70
C LEU A 105 14.47 0.80 3.31
N LEU A 106 14.90 0.01 4.28
CA LEU A 106 15.27 -1.39 4.08
C LEU A 106 14.04 -2.22 3.69
N TYR A 107 12.89 -2.00 4.32
CA TYR A 107 11.64 -2.65 3.92
C TYR A 107 11.22 -2.27 2.49
N MET A 108 11.36 -1.02 2.08
CA MET A 108 11.07 -0.61 0.69
C MET A 108 11.92 -1.39 -0.33
N VAL A 109 13.22 -1.55 -0.06
CA VAL A 109 14.12 -2.28 -0.96
C VAL A 109 13.78 -3.77 -1.01
N ILE A 110 13.53 -4.40 0.14
CA ILE A 110 13.15 -5.82 0.19
C ILE A 110 11.81 -6.05 -0.52
N GLU A 111 10.81 -5.22 -0.23
CA GLU A 111 9.49 -5.36 -0.84
C GLU A 111 9.50 -5.08 -2.33
N PHE A 112 10.36 -4.15 -2.79
CA PHE A 112 10.60 -3.96 -4.21
C PHE A 112 11.09 -5.26 -4.86
N MET A 113 12.08 -5.94 -4.28
CA MET A 113 12.58 -7.21 -4.81
C MET A 113 11.48 -8.29 -4.82
N VAL A 114 10.69 -8.38 -3.74
CA VAL A 114 9.59 -9.35 -3.64
C VAL A 114 8.52 -9.10 -4.72
N ILE A 115 8.07 -7.85 -4.88
CA ILE A 115 7.06 -7.51 -5.89
C ILE A 115 7.62 -7.70 -7.30
N ALA A 116 8.87 -7.30 -7.54
CA ALA A 116 9.52 -7.51 -8.82
C ALA A 116 9.64 -8.99 -9.21
N ALA A 117 9.76 -9.89 -8.22
CA ALA A 117 9.75 -11.33 -8.44
C ALA A 117 8.33 -11.92 -8.66
N LEU A 118 7.28 -11.24 -8.19
CA LEU A 118 5.89 -11.70 -8.27
C LEU A 118 5.11 -11.18 -9.50
N ILE A 119 5.64 -10.17 -10.21
CA ILE A 119 5.07 -9.54 -11.42
C ILE A 119 5.49 -10.25 -12.71
#